data_AF-A0A821NH16-F1
#
_entry.id   AF-A0A821NH16-F1
#
_cell.length_a   1.000
_cell.length_b   1.000
_cell.length_c   1.000
_cell.angle_alpha   90.00
_cell.angle_beta   90.00
_cell.angle_gamma   90.00
#
_symmetry.space_group_name_H-M   'P 1'
#
loop_
_entity.id
_entity.type
_entity.pdbx_description
1 polymer ?
#
loop_
_entity_poly.entity_id
_entity_poly.type
_entity_poly.pdbx_seq_one_letter_code
_entity_poly.pdbx_strand_id
1 'polypeptide(L)'
;MSFSHQYFVFTLNDRLKILQSTDSPAGWLYLALLHATTSHSLPDHYTGMTGMERAFQLLYSAGCWSDQPFNELSLNIIGQIGSISPKVNYYPEHLTCMENIDWNSNGIPYSMQHFGYYLIAKKLIDSSQLFNFMYPQLKTNEMPKIFQGKMHNEMLLKKLYWDYRD
;
A
#
# COMPACT_ATOMS: atom_id res chain seq x y z
N MET A 1 31.06 -15.40 2.67
CA MET A 1 29.68 -15.07 3.06
C MET A 1 29.15 -14.05 2.06
N SER A 2 28.35 -14.48 1.10
CA SER A 2 27.74 -13.58 0.11
C SER A 2 26.54 -12.91 0.77
N PHE A 3 26.58 -11.59 0.96
CA PHE A 3 25.38 -10.84 1.28
C PHE A 3 24.53 -10.77 0.01
N SER A 4 23.54 -11.64 -0.10
CA SER A 4 22.51 -11.60 -1.14
C SER A 4 21.64 -10.36 -0.92
N HIS A 5 22.13 -9.18 -1.30
CA HIS A 5 21.30 -7.98 -1.34
C HIS A 5 20.30 -8.13 -2.49
N GLN A 6 19.02 -8.25 -2.16
CA GLN A 6 17.96 -8.16 -3.15
C GLN A 6 17.87 -6.71 -3.62
N TYR A 7 17.90 -6.52 -4.93
CA TYR A 7 17.71 -5.23 -5.57
C TYR A 7 16.51 -5.33 -6.51
N PHE A 8 15.81 -4.21 -6.67
CA PHE A 8 14.79 -4.05 -7.70
C PHE A 8 15.35 -3.13 -8.78
N VAL A 9 15.09 -3.47 -10.04
CA VAL A 9 15.45 -2.62 -11.17
C VAL A 9 14.21 -1.84 -11.60
N PHE A 10 14.36 -0.53 -11.71
CA PHE A 10 13.30 0.35 -12.20
C PHE A 10 13.73 1.01 -13.50
N THR A 11 12.87 0.91 -14.50
CA THR A 11 13.10 1.48 -15.82
C THR A 11 12.36 2.79 -15.96
N LEU A 12 13.09 3.80 -16.39
CA LEU A 12 12.56 5.13 -16.66
C LEU A 12 12.08 5.20 -18.11
N ASN A 13 10.82 5.62 -18.29
CA ASN A 13 10.24 5.86 -19.59
C ASN A 13 10.11 7.37 -19.82
N ASP A 14 11.04 7.95 -20.57
CA ASP A 14 11.12 9.39 -20.82
C ASP A 14 9.93 9.95 -21.58
N ARG A 15 9.34 9.14 -22.47
CA ARG A 15 8.22 9.59 -23.31
C ARG A 15 6.94 9.71 -22.51
N LEU A 16 6.70 8.73 -21.63
CA LEU A 16 5.52 8.68 -20.78
C LEU A 16 5.74 9.41 -19.45
N LYS A 17 6.98 9.81 -19.15
CA LYS A 17 7.35 10.44 -17.88
C LYS A 17 6.97 9.60 -16.67
N ILE A 18 7.23 8.30 -16.75
CA ILE A 18 6.91 7.33 -15.70
C ILE A 18 8.12 6.47 -15.33
N LEU A 19 8.16 6.04 -14.07
CA LEU A 19 9.05 5.00 -13.56
C LEU A 19 8.28 3.69 -13.43
N GLN A 20 8.81 2.58 -13.94
CA GLN A 20 8.15 1.28 -13.98
C GLN A 20 9.05 0.17 -13.43
N SER A 21 8.45 -0.83 -12.80
CA SER A 21 9.12 -2.07 -12.40
C SER A 21 9.03 -3.11 -13.53
N THR A 22 10.04 -3.98 -13.65
CA THR A 22 10.15 -4.94 -14.76
C THR A 22 9.82 -6.38 -14.40
N ASP A 23 9.97 -6.78 -13.13
CA ASP A 23 10.25 -8.19 -12.84
C ASP A 23 9.15 -8.93 -12.06
N SER A 24 8.51 -8.27 -11.09
CA SER A 24 7.57 -8.95 -10.18
C SER A 24 6.62 -7.98 -9.46
N PRO A 25 5.49 -8.48 -8.92
CA PRO A 25 4.62 -7.70 -8.06
C PRO A 25 5.34 -7.05 -6.88
N ALA A 26 6.33 -7.74 -6.29
CA ALA A 26 7.16 -7.19 -5.20
C ALA A 26 7.87 -5.89 -5.62
N GLY A 27 8.40 -5.82 -6.84
CA GLY A 27 9.05 -4.61 -7.35
C GLY A 27 8.06 -3.46 -7.58
N TRP A 28 6.87 -3.76 -8.12
CA TRP A 28 5.81 -2.77 -8.30
C TRP A 28 5.30 -2.23 -6.95
N LEU A 29 5.09 -3.11 -5.98
CA LEU A 29 4.71 -2.76 -4.61
C LEU A 29 5.80 -1.93 -3.94
N TYR A 30 7.07 -2.30 -4.09
CA TYR A 30 8.18 -1.56 -3.52
C TYR A 30 8.28 -0.16 -4.13
N LEU A 31 8.12 -0.04 -5.45
CA LEU A 31 8.08 1.25 -6.13
C LEU A 31 6.92 2.14 -5.61
N ALA A 32 5.74 1.55 -5.42
CA ALA A 32 4.60 2.26 -4.83
C ALA A 32 4.89 2.74 -3.40
N LEU A 33 5.53 1.89 -2.58
CA LEU A 33 5.96 2.24 -1.23
C LEU A 33 6.96 3.40 -1.21
N LEU A 34 7.93 3.42 -2.14
CA LEU A 34 8.90 4.52 -2.24
C LEU A 34 8.19 5.84 -2.57
N HIS A 35 7.27 5.84 -3.54
CA HIS A 35 6.47 7.03 -3.85
C HIS A 35 5.61 7.47 -2.66
N ALA A 36 5.01 6.53 -1.93
CA ALA A 36 4.17 6.85 -0.78
C ALA A 36 4.93 7.46 0.41
N THR A 37 6.21 7.10 0.59
CA THR A 37 6.97 7.45 1.81
C THR A 37 8.02 8.53 1.62
N THR A 38 8.51 8.75 0.40
CA THR A 38 9.65 9.65 0.14
C THR A 38 9.32 10.86 -0.71
N SER A 39 8.19 10.82 -1.42
CA SER A 39 7.84 11.89 -2.37
C SER A 39 7.08 13.00 -1.67
N HIS A 40 7.38 14.25 -2.04
CA HIS A 40 6.78 15.43 -1.45
C HIS A 40 5.29 15.59 -1.82
N SER A 41 4.58 16.48 -1.10
CA SER A 41 3.18 16.83 -1.39
C SER A 41 3.02 17.67 -2.66
N LEU A 42 4.11 18.21 -3.22
CA LEU A 42 4.09 18.89 -4.50
C LEU A 42 4.30 17.87 -5.64
N PRO A 43 3.73 18.15 -6.83
CA PRO A 43 3.99 17.34 -8.01
C PRO A 43 5.49 17.25 -8.28
N ASP A 44 5.97 16.03 -8.48
CA ASP A 44 7.34 15.79 -8.91
C ASP A 44 7.56 16.36 -10.32
N HIS A 45 8.69 17.03 -10.53
CA HIS A 45 8.96 17.73 -11.79
C HIS A 45 9.07 16.78 -12.99
N TYR A 46 9.48 15.53 -12.75
CA TYR A 46 9.65 14.55 -13.81
C TYR A 46 8.30 13.92 -14.18
N THR A 47 7.54 13.45 -13.20
CA THR A 47 6.26 12.73 -13.43
C THR A 47 5.03 13.64 -13.53
N GLY A 48 5.10 14.87 -13.02
CA GLY A 48 3.96 15.79 -12.92
C GLY A 48 2.89 15.35 -11.92
N MET A 49 3.16 14.34 -11.09
CA MET A 49 2.24 13.80 -10.10
C MET A 49 2.86 13.90 -8.71
N THR A 50 2.02 14.02 -7.70
CA THR A 50 2.46 13.87 -6.31
C THR A 50 2.86 12.42 -6.02
N GLY A 51 3.65 12.23 -4.96
CA GLY A 51 3.99 10.91 -4.45
C GLY A 51 2.79 10.00 -4.20
N MET A 52 1.77 10.59 -3.56
CA MET A 52 0.55 9.88 -3.20
C MET A 52 -0.21 9.42 -4.44
N GLU A 53 -0.45 10.32 -5.40
CA GLU A 53 -1.16 9.99 -6.64
C GLU A 53 -0.42 8.90 -7.42
N ARG A 54 0.91 9.02 -7.53
CA ARG A 54 1.72 8.03 -8.23
C ARG A 54 1.70 6.67 -7.51
N ALA A 55 1.76 6.65 -6.18
CA ALA A 55 1.65 5.43 -5.40
C ALA A 55 0.30 4.74 -5.61
N PHE A 56 -0.82 5.47 -5.54
CA PHE A 56 -2.13 4.88 -5.81
C PHE A 56 -2.26 4.40 -7.25
N GLN A 57 -1.77 5.17 -8.23
CA GLN A 57 -1.77 4.76 -9.63
C GLN A 57 -1.05 3.42 -9.84
N LEU A 58 0.09 3.21 -9.17
CA LEU A 58 0.83 1.95 -9.19
C LEU A 58 0.05 0.82 -8.49
N LEU A 59 -0.53 1.07 -7.31
CA LEU A 59 -1.30 0.08 -6.54
C LEU A 59 -2.58 -0.39 -7.25
N TYR A 60 -3.20 0.48 -8.03
CA TYR A 60 -4.35 0.13 -8.89
C TYR A 60 -3.94 -0.52 -10.21
N SER A 61 -2.65 -0.46 -10.59
CA SER A 61 -2.16 -1.12 -11.81
C SER A 61 -2.08 -2.62 -11.62
N ALA A 62 -2.26 -3.39 -12.70
CA ALA A 62 -2.14 -4.84 -12.68
C ALA A 62 -0.76 -5.34 -12.19
N GLY A 63 0.29 -4.50 -12.29
CA GLY A 63 1.64 -4.86 -11.85
C GLY A 63 1.76 -5.14 -10.35
N CYS A 64 0.93 -4.51 -9.50
CA CYS A 64 0.91 -4.78 -8.06
C CYS A 64 0.05 -6.00 -7.68
N TRP A 65 -0.77 -6.51 -8.60
CA TRP A 65 -1.72 -7.58 -8.34
C TRP A 65 -1.09 -8.93 -8.71
N SER A 66 -1.57 -9.99 -8.07
CA SER A 66 -1.06 -11.33 -8.29
C SER A 66 -2.19 -12.33 -8.45
N ASP A 67 -2.01 -13.25 -9.38
CA ASP A 67 -2.82 -14.44 -9.65
C ASP A 67 -2.40 -15.65 -8.80
N GLN A 68 -1.50 -15.43 -7.84
CA GLN A 68 -1.04 -16.41 -6.87
C GLN A 68 -0.94 -15.76 -5.48
N PRO A 69 -0.87 -16.56 -4.40
CA PRO A 69 -0.64 -16.06 -3.05
C PRO A 69 0.68 -15.29 -2.95
N PHE A 70 0.64 -14.08 -2.37
CA PHE A 70 1.84 -13.28 -2.20
C PHE A 70 2.91 -13.98 -1.35
N ASN A 71 4.17 -13.83 -1.76
CA ASN A 71 5.32 -14.25 -0.97
C ASN A 71 5.52 -13.34 0.26
N GLU A 72 6.34 -13.78 1.20
CA GLU A 72 6.62 -13.07 2.46
C GLU A 72 7.13 -11.63 2.22
N LEU A 73 8.01 -11.44 1.23
CA LEU A 73 8.53 -10.11 0.88
C LEU A 73 7.42 -9.16 0.44
N SER A 74 6.53 -9.60 -0.46
CA SER A 74 5.42 -8.79 -0.95
C SER A 74 4.44 -8.47 0.18
N LEU A 75 4.13 -9.45 1.04
CA LEU A 75 3.29 -9.23 2.22
C LEU A 75 3.90 -8.22 3.18
N ASN A 76 5.21 -8.26 3.39
CA ASN A 76 5.91 -7.27 4.21
C ASN A 76 5.77 -5.87 3.61
N ILE A 77 6.02 -5.70 2.31
CA ILE A 77 5.87 -4.41 1.63
C ILE A 77 4.42 -3.92 1.69
N ILE A 78 3.43 -4.77 1.43
CA ILE A 78 2.00 -4.42 1.54
C ILE A 78 1.65 -4.02 2.98
N GLY A 79 2.21 -4.71 3.97
CA GLY A 79 2.10 -4.36 5.39
C GLY A 79 2.66 -2.96 5.69
N GLN A 80 3.82 -2.62 5.12
CA GLN A 80 4.39 -1.27 5.26
C GLN A 80 3.49 -0.22 4.61
N ILE A 81 3.00 -0.46 3.39
CA ILE A 81 2.06 0.45 2.71
C ILE A 81 0.81 0.67 3.55
N GLY A 82 0.18 -0.40 4.05
CA GLY A 82 -1.01 -0.29 4.89
C GLY A 82 -0.76 0.50 6.18
N SER A 83 0.46 0.47 6.72
CA SER A 83 0.85 1.18 7.95
C SER A 83 1.06 2.70 7.76
N ILE A 84 1.06 3.18 6.52
CA ILE A 84 1.06 4.62 6.18
C ILE A 84 -0.31 5.23 6.48
N SER A 85 -1.39 4.44 6.38
CA SER A 85 -2.73 4.91 6.72
C SER A 85 -2.79 5.34 8.19
N PRO A 86 -3.40 6.49 8.51
CA PRO A 86 -3.72 6.81 9.88
C PRO A 86 -4.77 5.83 10.42
N LYS A 87 -4.80 5.68 11.74
CA LYS A 87 -5.81 4.87 12.43
C LYS A 87 -7.02 5.74 12.75
N VAL A 88 -8.21 5.16 12.59
CA VAL A 88 -9.46 5.88 12.84
C VAL A 88 -10.37 5.02 13.69
N ASN A 89 -10.85 5.61 14.79
CA ASN A 89 -11.80 4.99 15.71
C ASN A 89 -12.89 5.99 16.09
N TYR A 90 -14.04 5.49 16.57
CA TYR A 90 -15.05 6.35 17.15
C TYR A 90 -14.69 6.75 18.58
N TYR A 91 -15.13 7.95 18.99
CA TYR A 91 -15.04 8.40 20.37
C TYR A 91 -16.41 8.80 20.93
N PRO A 92 -16.80 8.31 22.11
CA PRO A 92 -16.27 7.11 22.77
C PRO A 92 -16.56 5.86 21.93
N GLU A 93 -15.80 4.76 22.12
CA GLU A 93 -15.82 3.58 21.22
C GLU A 93 -17.20 2.95 20.98
N HIS A 94 -18.13 3.10 21.93
CA HIS A 94 -19.48 2.55 21.87
C HIS A 94 -20.51 3.46 21.19
N LEU A 95 -20.10 4.68 20.78
CA LEU A 95 -20.94 5.64 20.05
C LEU A 95 -20.32 5.94 18.70
N THR A 96 -21.12 6.44 17.75
CA THR A 96 -20.67 6.83 16.41
C THR A 96 -20.71 8.35 16.19
N CYS A 97 -20.86 9.13 17.27
CA CYS A 97 -21.10 10.57 17.21
C CYS A 97 -19.84 11.40 16.93
N MET A 98 -18.64 10.90 17.26
CA MET A 98 -17.37 11.56 16.98
C MET A 98 -16.32 10.58 16.47
N GLU A 99 -15.39 11.10 15.67
CA GLU A 99 -14.29 10.35 15.09
C GLU A 99 -12.96 10.87 15.64
N ASN A 100 -12.06 9.95 15.97
CA ASN A 100 -10.70 10.25 16.37
C ASN A 100 -9.73 9.67 15.35
N ILE A 101 -8.81 10.51 14.86
CA ILE A 101 -7.81 10.16 13.86
C ILE A 101 -6.44 10.20 14.53
N ASP A 102 -5.82 9.03 14.65
CA ASP A 102 -4.47 8.85 15.17
C ASP A 102 -3.50 8.72 13.99
N TRP A 103 -2.84 9.84 13.70
CA TRP A 103 -1.85 9.93 12.62
C TRP A 103 -0.53 9.29 13.04
N ASN A 104 0.11 8.58 12.11
CA ASN A 104 1.38 7.93 12.36
C ASN A 104 2.50 8.98 12.57
N SER A 105 3.00 9.10 13.80
CA SER A 105 4.06 10.05 14.16
C SER A 105 5.47 9.56 13.82
N ASN A 106 5.63 8.36 13.25
CA ASN A 106 6.94 7.72 13.04
C ASN A 106 7.63 8.23 11.75
N GLY A 107 7.83 9.55 11.65
CA GLY A 107 8.66 10.16 10.63
C GLY A 107 8.03 10.36 9.24
N ILE A 108 6.74 10.03 9.07
CA ILE A 108 6.00 10.27 7.82
C ILE A 108 5.15 11.54 7.97
N PRO A 109 5.29 12.56 7.09
CA PRO A 109 4.46 13.75 7.11
C PRO A 109 2.97 13.44 6.94
N TYR A 110 2.10 14.21 7.61
CA TYR A 110 0.64 14.01 7.56
C TYR A 110 0.07 14.06 6.15
N SER A 111 0.63 14.88 5.26
CA SER A 111 0.19 15.01 3.86
C SER A 111 0.41 13.74 3.03
N MET A 112 1.28 12.84 3.48
CA MET A 112 1.57 11.57 2.79
C MET A 112 0.72 10.43 3.35
N GLN A 113 0.02 10.65 4.47
CA GLN A 113 -0.81 9.65 5.12
C GLN A 113 -2.23 9.72 4.56
N HIS A 114 -2.64 8.70 3.81
CA HIS A 114 -3.97 8.62 3.22
C HIS A 114 -4.71 7.38 3.70
N PHE A 115 -6.00 7.53 4.06
CA PHE A 115 -6.86 6.43 4.53
C PHE A 115 -6.97 5.28 3.52
N GLY A 116 -6.80 5.60 2.23
CA GLY A 116 -6.86 4.63 1.14
C GLY A 116 -5.76 3.58 1.16
N TYR A 117 -4.60 3.85 1.77
CA TYR A 117 -3.48 2.89 1.74
C TYR A 117 -3.82 1.58 2.43
N TYR A 118 -4.47 1.63 3.59
CA TYR A 118 -4.92 0.42 4.28
C TYR A 118 -5.95 -0.35 3.43
N LEU A 119 -6.92 0.38 2.85
CA LEU A 119 -8.00 -0.21 2.06
C LEU A 119 -7.47 -0.96 0.83
N ILE A 120 -6.56 -0.34 0.07
CA ILE A 120 -5.99 -0.97 -1.13
C ILE A 120 -5.03 -2.10 -0.78
N ALA A 121 -4.22 -1.94 0.28
CA ALA A 121 -3.30 -2.97 0.74
C ALA A 121 -4.04 -4.23 1.19
N LYS A 122 -5.13 -4.06 1.95
CA LYS A 122 -6.01 -5.18 2.33
C LYS A 122 -6.65 -5.83 1.10
N LYS A 123 -7.18 -5.02 0.17
CA LYS A 123 -7.79 -5.53 -1.07
C LYS A 123 -6.83 -6.38 -1.90
N LEU A 124 -5.55 -5.97 -1.99
CA LEU A 124 -4.51 -6.75 -2.67
C LEU A 124 -4.33 -8.13 -2.04
N ILE A 125 -4.20 -8.19 -0.70
CA ILE A 125 -4.03 -9.46 0.01
C ILE A 125 -5.27 -10.34 -0.14
N ASP A 126 -6.45 -9.80 0.11
CA ASP A 126 -7.72 -10.53 0.00
C ASP A 126 -7.88 -11.12 -1.40
N SER A 127 -7.57 -10.34 -2.45
CA SER A 127 -7.65 -10.80 -3.85
C SER A 127 -6.66 -11.92 -4.15
N SER A 128 -5.42 -11.80 -3.67
CA SER A 128 -4.38 -12.82 -3.85
C SER A 128 -4.74 -14.13 -3.13
N GLN A 129 -5.36 -14.06 -1.95
CA GLN A 129 -5.80 -15.23 -1.19
C GLN A 129 -6.93 -16.01 -1.86
N LEU A 130 -7.73 -15.39 -2.73
CA LEU A 130 -8.75 -16.11 -3.51
C LEU A 130 -8.13 -17.20 -4.39
N PHE A 131 -6.86 -17.07 -4.77
CA PHE A 131 -6.15 -18.05 -5.59
C PHE A 131 -5.50 -19.17 -4.78
N ASN A 132 -5.58 -19.16 -3.44
CA ASN A 132 -4.94 -20.19 -2.58
C ASN A 132 -5.30 -21.64 -3.00
N PHE A 133 -6.54 -21.88 -3.45
CA PHE A 133 -6.97 -23.22 -3.85
C PHE A 133 -6.25 -23.77 -5.09
N MET A 134 -5.72 -22.88 -5.96
CA MET A 134 -4.95 -23.27 -7.15
C MET A 134 -3.49 -23.61 -6.82
N TYR A 135 -3.01 -23.22 -5.64
CA TYR A 135 -1.61 -23.38 -5.22
C TYR A 135 -1.48 -24.10 -3.86
N PRO A 136 -2.02 -25.33 -3.70
CA PRO A 136 -1.98 -26.07 -2.43
C PRO A 136 -0.56 -26.41 -1.95
N GLN A 137 0.43 -26.39 -2.85
CA GLN A 137 1.84 -26.63 -2.56
C GLN A 137 2.56 -25.42 -1.93
N LEU A 138 2.00 -24.22 -2.07
CA LEU A 138 2.60 -23.02 -1.48
C LEU A 138 2.25 -22.97 0.00
N LYS A 139 3.24 -22.68 0.84
CA LYS A 139 2.98 -22.41 2.25
C LYS A 139 2.13 -21.15 2.35
N THR A 140 1.00 -21.24 3.04
CA THR A 140 0.22 -20.06 3.40
C THR A 140 1.06 -19.18 4.30
N ASN A 141 1.46 -18.02 3.79
CA ASN A 141 2.18 -17.03 4.58
C ASN A 141 1.19 -16.34 5.53
N GLU A 142 1.66 -16.00 6.73
CA GLU A 142 0.85 -15.25 7.67
C GLU A 142 0.58 -13.84 7.14
N MET A 143 -0.66 -13.37 7.28
CA MET A 143 -1.00 -11.99 6.93
C MET A 143 -0.22 -11.01 7.80
N PRO A 144 0.15 -9.82 7.30
CA PRO A 144 0.75 -8.79 8.14
C PRO A 144 -0.15 -8.44 9.32
N LYS A 145 0.45 -8.29 10.52
CA LYS A 145 -0.28 -8.03 11.78
C LYS A 145 -1.23 -6.84 11.70
N ILE A 146 -0.93 -5.85 10.87
CA ILE A 146 -1.79 -4.66 10.70
C ILE A 146 -3.18 -4.99 10.15
N PHE A 147 -3.32 -6.11 9.42
CA PHE A 147 -4.58 -6.61 8.87
C PHE A 147 -5.21 -7.68 9.77
N GLN A 148 -4.54 -8.06 10.86
CA GLN A 148 -5.04 -9.02 11.83
C GLN A 148 -5.77 -8.26 12.96
N GLY A 149 -7.09 -8.43 13.06
CA GLY A 149 -7.91 -7.85 14.12
C GLY A 149 -8.56 -6.49 13.78
N LYS A 150 -9.17 -5.84 14.78
CA LYS A 150 -9.89 -4.56 14.63
C LYS A 150 -8.98 -3.33 14.76
N MET A 151 -7.72 -3.43 14.32
CA MET A 151 -6.75 -2.35 14.49
C MET A 151 -7.11 -1.09 13.69
N HIS A 152 -7.84 -1.27 12.59
CA HIS A 152 -8.43 -0.20 11.79
C HIS A 152 -9.93 -0.42 11.61
N ASN A 153 -10.72 0.64 11.79
CA ASN A 153 -12.14 0.61 11.46
C ASN A 153 -12.33 0.86 9.96
N GLU A 154 -12.49 -0.21 9.18
CA GLU A 154 -12.65 -0.15 7.72
C GLU A 154 -13.85 0.67 7.26
N MET A 155 -14.93 0.70 8.03
CA MET A 155 -16.10 1.50 7.70
C MET A 155 -15.79 3.00 7.80
N LEU A 156 -15.08 3.40 8.85
CA LEU A 156 -14.61 4.77 9.02
C LEU A 156 -13.56 5.16 7.98
N LEU A 157 -12.59 4.27 7.71
CA LEU A 157 -11.61 4.52 6.65
C LEU A 157 -12.28 4.73 5.29
N LYS A 158 -13.32 3.95 4.95
CA LYS A 158 -14.09 4.14 3.71
C LYS A 158 -14.91 5.43 3.73
N LYS A 159 -15.43 5.83 4.88
CA LYS A 159 -16.17 7.10 5.04
C LYS A 159 -15.25 8.31 4.85
N LEU A 160 -14.03 8.24 5.37
CA LEU A 160 -13.01 9.29 5.27
C LEU A 160 -12.17 9.21 4.00
N TYR A 161 -12.30 8.13 3.22
CA TYR A 161 -11.65 8.02 1.93
C TYR A 161 -12.33 8.97 0.94
N TRP A 162 -11.58 9.94 0.43
CA TRP A 162 -11.93 10.67 -0.78
C TRP A 162 -11.11 10.09 -1.93
N ASP A 163 -11.76 9.81 -3.07
CA ASP A 163 -11.01 9.50 -4.28
C ASP A 163 -10.48 10.83 -4.83
N TYR A 164 -9.18 10.91 -5.10
CA TYR A 164 -8.57 12.09 -5.72
C TYR A 164 -8.96 12.21 -7.22
N ARG A 165 -9.69 11.22 -7.74
CA ARG A 165 -10.18 11.14 -9.12
C ARG A 165 -11.61 11.67 -9.31
N ASP A 166 -12.32 11.98 -8.22
CA ASP A 166 -13.64 12.63 -8.23
C ASP A 166 -13.52 14.16 -8.18
#